data_AF-J5KDN7-F1
#
_entry.id   AF-J5KDN7-F1
#
_cell.length_a   1.000
_cell.length_b   1.000
_cell.length_c   1.000
_cell.angle_alpha   90.00
_cell.angle_beta   90.00
_cell.angle_gamma   90.00
#
_symmetry.space_group_name_H-M   'P 1'
#
loop_
_entity.id
_entity.type
_entity.pdbx_description
1 polymer ?
#
loop_
_entity_poly.entity_id
_entity_poly.type
_entity_poly.pdbx_seq_one_letter_code
_entity_poly.pdbx_strand_id
1 'polypeptide(L)'
;MNNINLFNGDEINQKTILGHPSGLFTLFFTEMWERFSYYGMRAILVLFLISSIDNEGWGWERSDALVLYGWYTGLVYITPIFGGLIADRFIGYRK
;
A
#
# COMPACT_ATOMS: atom_id res chain seq x y z
N MET A 1 32.20 -18.40 -19.62
CA MET A 1 30.73 -18.47 -19.77
C MET A 1 30.22 -17.05 -19.63
N ASN A 2 29.68 -16.49 -20.70
CA ASN A 2 29.24 -15.09 -20.71
C ASN A 2 28.01 -14.96 -19.81
N ASN A 3 28.11 -14.20 -18.72
CA ASN A 3 26.95 -13.79 -17.93
C ASN A 3 26.13 -12.83 -18.80
N ILE A 4 25.19 -13.38 -19.56
CA ILE A 4 24.19 -12.59 -20.27
C ILE A 4 23.30 -12.00 -19.18
N ASN A 5 23.46 -10.71 -18.92
CA ASN A 5 22.51 -9.94 -18.10
C ASN A 5 21.17 -9.95 -18.83
N LEU A 6 20.32 -10.95 -18.56
CA LEU A 6 18.99 -11.07 -19.17
C LEU A 6 18.07 -9.91 -18.76
N PHE A 7 18.32 -9.35 -17.58
CA PHE A 7 17.58 -8.21 -17.04
C PHE A 7 18.56 -7.07 -16.73
N ASN A 8 18.21 -5.82 -17.00
CA ASN A 8 19.03 -4.68 -16.60
C ASN A 8 18.87 -4.47 -15.07
N GLY A 9 19.78 -5.00 -14.25
CA GLY A 9 19.74 -4.85 -12.78
C GLY A 9 20.88 -5.55 -12.02
N ASP A 10 20.97 -5.28 -10.71
CA ASP A 10 21.93 -5.87 -9.76
C ASP A 10 21.96 -7.42 -9.85
N GLU A 11 23.09 -8.06 -9.51
CA GLU A 11 23.23 -9.54 -9.58
C GLU A 11 22.12 -10.30 -8.83
N ILE A 12 21.54 -9.70 -7.79
CA ILE A 12 20.39 -10.24 -7.05
C ILE A 12 19.15 -10.34 -7.94
N ASN A 13 18.88 -9.34 -8.79
CA ASN A 13 17.76 -9.30 -9.73
C ASN A 13 17.93 -10.24 -10.93
N GLN A 14 19.14 -10.76 -11.18
CA GLN A 14 19.36 -11.78 -12.21
C GLN A 14 18.84 -13.16 -11.78
N LYS A 15 18.72 -13.41 -10.48
CA LYS A 15 18.17 -14.67 -9.97
C LYS A 15 16.67 -14.73 -10.27
N THR A 16 16.23 -15.83 -10.84
CA THR A 16 14.81 -16.03 -11.16
C THR A 16 14.11 -16.89 -10.10
N ILE A 17 12.86 -16.54 -9.81
CA ILE A 17 11.94 -17.32 -8.98
C ILE A 17 10.71 -17.56 -9.84
N LEU A 18 10.33 -18.83 -10.05
CA LEU A 18 9.24 -19.22 -10.95
C LEU A 18 9.34 -18.61 -12.36
N GLY A 19 10.55 -18.36 -12.85
CA GLY A 19 10.79 -17.77 -14.17
C GLY A 19 10.75 -16.23 -14.23
N HIS A 20 10.51 -15.54 -13.11
CA HIS A 20 10.52 -14.08 -13.03
C HIS A 20 11.69 -13.54 -12.19
N PRO A 21 12.15 -12.29 -12.39
CA PRO A 21 13.19 -11.69 -11.57
C PRO A 21 12.84 -11.71 -10.07
N SER A 22 13.81 -12.04 -9.21
CA SER A 22 13.62 -12.15 -7.76
C SER A 22 13.04 -10.88 -7.11
N GLY A 23 13.40 -9.69 -7.63
CA GLY A 23 12.85 -8.42 -7.14
C GLY A 23 11.34 -8.29 -7.32
N LEU A 24 10.75 -8.95 -8.33
CA LEU A 24 9.29 -8.97 -8.50
C LEU A 24 8.61 -9.67 -7.32
N PHE A 25 9.21 -10.71 -6.76
CA PHE A 25 8.67 -11.42 -5.61
C PHE A 25 8.64 -10.52 -4.37
N THR A 26 9.68 -9.72 -4.14
CA THR A 26 9.69 -8.71 -3.08
C THR A 26 8.57 -7.69 -3.29
N LEU A 27 8.50 -7.08 -4.47
CA LEU A 27 7.46 -6.09 -4.78
C LEU A 27 6.05 -6.68 -4.65
N PHE A 28 5.85 -7.91 -5.10
CA PHE A 28 4.57 -8.61 -5.01
C PHE A 28 4.11 -8.76 -3.56
N PHE A 29 4.97 -9.26 -2.66
CA PHE A 29 4.60 -9.42 -1.25
C PHE A 29 4.45 -8.08 -0.53
N THR A 30 5.29 -7.09 -0.86
CA THR A 30 5.13 -5.73 -0.32
C THR A 30 3.77 -5.16 -0.69
N GLU A 31 3.39 -5.19 -1.98
CA GLU A 31 2.08 -4.72 -2.46
C GLU A 31 0.91 -5.54 -1.93
N MET A 32 1.07 -6.87 -1.81
CA MET A 32 0.04 -7.72 -1.24
C MET A 32 -0.27 -7.31 0.21
N TRP A 33 0.76 -7.11 1.04
CA TRP A 33 0.57 -6.73 2.44
C TRP A 33 0.03 -5.31 2.59
N GLU A 34 0.49 -4.37 1.74
CA GLU A 34 -0.07 -3.02 1.66
C GLU A 34 -1.58 -3.09 1.42
N ARG A 35 -2.01 -3.78 0.36
CA ARG A 35 -3.42 -3.90 -0.01
C ARG A 35 -4.23 -4.66 1.04
N PHE A 36 -3.68 -5.72 1.60
CA PHE A 36 -4.33 -6.47 2.67
C PHE A 36 -4.63 -5.57 3.86
N SER A 37 -3.65 -4.78 4.31
CA SER A 37 -3.83 -3.87 5.44
C SER A 37 -4.82 -2.74 5.12
N TYR A 38 -4.76 -2.17 3.91
CA TYR A 38 -5.64 -1.11 3.47
C TYR A 38 -7.10 -1.57 3.41
N TYR A 39 -7.39 -2.68 2.70
CA TYR A 39 -8.75 -3.20 2.61
C TYR A 39 -9.25 -3.78 3.93
N GLY A 40 -8.38 -4.40 4.72
CA GLY A 40 -8.70 -4.92 6.05
C GLY A 40 -9.15 -3.80 7.00
N MET A 41 -8.36 -2.73 7.11
CA MET A 41 -8.72 -1.55 7.89
C MET A 41 -10.03 -0.95 7.38
N ARG A 42 -10.16 -0.75 6.07
CA ARG A 42 -11.33 -0.13 5.45
C ARG A 42 -12.63 -0.93 5.67
N ALA A 43 -12.54 -2.25 5.76
CA ALA A 43 -13.68 -3.13 6.02
C ALA A 43 -14.24 -2.97 7.44
N ILE A 44 -13.39 -2.71 8.43
CA ILE A 44 -13.79 -2.64 9.84
C ILE A 44 -13.89 -1.21 10.38
N LEU A 45 -13.30 -0.21 9.72
CA LEU A 45 -13.18 1.16 10.23
C LEU A 45 -14.52 1.79 10.60
N VAL A 46 -15.50 1.77 9.70
CA VAL A 46 -16.82 2.38 9.96
C VAL A 46 -17.56 1.61 11.04
N LEU A 47 -17.46 0.28 11.05
CA LEU A 47 -18.07 -0.57 12.07
C LEU A 47 -17.51 -0.27 13.47
N PHE A 48 -16.20 -0.08 13.56
CA PHE A 48 -15.54 0.33 14.79
C PHE A 48 -15.99 1.72 15.27
N LEU A 49 -16.06 2.70 14.35
CA LEU A 49 -16.43 4.07 14.71
C LEU A 49 -17.87 4.19 15.22
N ILE A 50 -18.82 3.47 14.60
CA ILE A 50 -20.23 3.52 15.01
C ILE A 50 -20.57 2.57 16.16
N SER A 51 -19.67 1.64 16.51
CA SER A 51 -19.86 0.74 17.64
C SER A 51 -20.03 1.56 18.93
N SER A 52 -20.92 1.12 19.82
CA SER A 52 -21.18 1.83 21.07
C SER A 52 -19.97 1.80 22.00
N ILE A 53 -19.84 2.83 22.84
CA ILE A 53 -18.75 2.96 23.81
C ILE A 53 -18.75 1.76 24.78
N ASP A 54 -19.93 1.25 25.15
CA ASP A 54 -20.07 0.05 25.99
C ASP A 54 -19.52 -1.23 25.35
N ASN A 55 -19.38 -1.25 24.02
CA ASN A 55 -18.78 -2.35 23.25
C ASN A 55 -17.37 -1.99 22.77
N GLU A 56 -16.63 -1.16 23.52
CA GLU A 56 -15.27 -0.69 23.19
C GLU A 56 -15.18 0.06 21.84
N GLY A 57 -16.31 0.55 21.34
CA GLY A 57 -16.41 1.33 20.12
C GLY A 57 -16.22 2.83 20.34
N TRP A 58 -16.23 3.58 19.24
CA TRP A 58 -15.99 5.02 19.28
C TRP A 58 -17.26 5.87 19.44
N GLY A 59 -18.45 5.27 19.31
CA GLY A 59 -19.74 5.91 19.58
C GLY A 59 -20.15 7.02 18.60
N TRP A 60 -19.59 7.04 17.39
CA TRP A 60 -19.91 8.08 16.40
C TRP A 60 -21.25 7.89 15.73
N GLU A 61 -21.84 9.00 15.28
CA GLU A 61 -22.95 8.93 14.33
C GLU A 61 -22.47 8.32 13.01
N ARG A 62 -23.31 7.49 12.38
CA ARG A 62 -22.99 6.84 11.11
C ARG A 62 -22.66 7.85 10.00
N SER A 63 -23.35 8.98 9.97
CA SER A 63 -23.13 10.05 8.99
C SER A 63 -21.71 10.59 9.07
N ASP A 64 -21.25 10.95 10.28
CA ASP A 64 -19.90 11.46 10.54
C ASP A 64 -18.82 10.43 10.19
N ALA A 65 -19.02 9.17 10.57
CA ALA A 65 -18.08 8.09 10.24
C ALA A 65 -17.93 7.89 8.72
N LEU A 66 -19.02 8.01 7.97
CA LEU A 66 -19.01 7.93 6.50
C LEU A 66 -18.36 9.16 5.85
N VAL A 67 -18.53 10.35 6.42
CA VAL A 67 -17.84 11.57 5.96
C VAL A 67 -16.33 11.42 6.13
N LEU A 68 -15.87 10.97 7.30
CA LEU A 68 -14.44 10.71 7.54
C LEU A 68 -13.90 9.67 6.54
N TYR A 69 -14.63 8.57 6.35
CA TYR A 69 -14.25 7.53 5.40
C TYR A 69 -14.13 8.06 3.96
N GLY A 70 -15.04 8.95 3.54
CA GLY A 70 -14.99 9.60 2.24
C GLY A 70 -13.75 10.48 2.09
N TRP A 71 -13.44 11.31 3.08
CA TRP A 71 -12.22 12.12 3.10
C TRP A 71 -10.96 11.27 3.09
N TYR A 72 -10.90 10.22 3.92
CA TYR A 72 -9.77 9.31 3.98
C TYR A 72 -9.51 8.66 2.62
N THR A 73 -10.54 8.07 2.00
CA THR A 73 -10.39 7.44 0.69
C THR A 73 -10.00 8.45 -0.39
N GLY A 74 -10.61 9.64 -0.40
CA GLY A 74 -10.24 10.73 -1.32
C GLY A 74 -8.77 11.13 -1.18
N LEU A 75 -8.28 11.30 0.05
CA LEU A 75 -6.89 11.64 0.30
C LEU A 75 -5.94 10.53 -0.15
N VAL A 76 -6.27 9.26 0.04
CA VAL A 76 -5.46 8.13 -0.45
C VAL A 76 -5.30 8.15 -1.98
N TYR A 77 -6.23 8.73 -2.73
CA TYR A 77 -6.07 8.93 -4.18
C TYR A 77 -5.29 10.21 -4.54
N ILE A 78 -5.32 11.23 -3.69
CA ILE A 78 -4.67 12.53 -3.95
C ILE A 78 -3.20 12.51 -3.52
N THR A 79 -2.89 11.95 -2.35
CA THR A 79 -1.53 11.96 -1.80
C THR A 79 -0.48 11.26 -2.66
N PRO A 80 -0.77 10.20 -3.45
CA PRO A 80 0.22 9.61 -4.36
C PRO A 80 0.71 10.58 -5.44
N ILE A 81 -0.08 11.58 -5.82
CA ILE A 81 0.37 12.63 -6.76
C ILE A 81 1.57 13.37 -6.15
N PHE A 82 1.44 13.79 -4.89
CA PHE A 82 2.53 14.45 -4.18
C PHE A 82 3.68 13.49 -3.89
N GLY A 83 3.38 12.24 -3.52
CA GLY A 83 4.39 11.20 -3.31
C GLY A 83 5.24 10.92 -4.55
N GLY A 84 4.60 10.81 -5.73
CA GLY A 84 5.28 10.66 -7.01
C GLY A 84 6.19 11.86 -7.33
N LEU A 85 5.67 13.08 -7.20
CA LEU A 85 6.47 14.29 -7.41
C LEU A 85 7.71 14.36 -6.50
N ILE A 86 7.59 13.91 -5.24
CA ILE A 86 8.70 13.88 -4.29
C ILE A 86 9.69 12.77 -4.65
N ALA A 87 9.21 11.58 -5.00
CA ALA A 87 10.04 10.46 -5.43
C ALA A 87 10.85 10.82 -6.69
N ASP A 88 10.22 11.49 -7.66
CA ASP A 88 10.83 11.89 -8.93
C ASP A 88 11.96 12.91 -8.73
N ARG A 89 11.79 13.86 -7.80
CA ARG A 89 12.67 15.02 -7.68
C ARG A 89 13.71 14.94 -6.56
N PHE A 90 13.45 14.18 -5.49
CA PHE A 90 14.27 14.26 -4.28
C PHE A 90 14.75 12.92 -3.74
N ILE A 91 13.86 11.93 -3.62
CA ILE A 91 14.13 10.73 -2.79
C ILE A 91 14.49 9.50 -3.65
N GLY A 92 13.96 9.42 -4.88
CA GLY A 92 14.02 8.20 -5.70
C GLY A 92 13.07 7.11 -5.19
N TYR A 93 12.79 6.11 -6.04
CA TYR A 93 11.75 5.10 -5.78
C TYR A 93 12.16 3.93 -4.87
N ARG A 94 13.43 3.83 -4.47
CA ARG A 94 14.01 2.64 -3.79
C ARG A 94 14.43 2.91 -2.34
N LYS A 95 14.36 4.15 -1.86
CA LYS A 95 14.76 4.53 -0.51
C LYS A 95 13.67 4.27 0.52
#